data_AF-A0A2S9FP62-F1
#
_entry.id   AF-A0A2S9FP62-F1
#
_cell.length_a   1.000
_cell.length_b   1.000
_cell.length_c   1.000
_cell.angle_alpha   90.00
_cell.angle_beta   90.00
_cell.angle_gamma   90.00
#
_symmetry.space_group_name_H-M   'P 1'
#
loop_
_entity.id
_entity.type
_entity.pdbx_description
1 polymer ?
#
loop_
_entity_poly.entity_id
_entity_poly.type
_entity_poly.pdbx_seq_one_letter_code
_entity_poly.pdbx_strand_id
1 'polypeptide(L)'
;RINTENMGQFERTLIIVDEDAYVHYVEGCTAPIYKSDSLHSAVVEIIVKPGGRCRYTTIQNWSNNVYNLVTKRARAEAGATMEWVDGNIGSKVTMKYPAVWMTGEHAKGEVLSVA
;
A
#
# COMPACT_ATOMS: atom_id res chain seq x y z
N ARG A 1 1.35 8.25 -12.11
CA ARG A 1 2.45 8.57 -13.06
C ARG A 1 2.87 10.02 -12.81
N ILE A 2 4.15 10.25 -12.50
CA ILE A 2 4.72 11.59 -12.29
C ILE A 2 5.27 12.09 -13.62
N ASN A 3 4.71 13.17 -14.18
CA ASN A 3 5.03 13.66 -15.53
C ASN A 3 5.39 15.16 -15.59
N THR A 4 5.49 15.86 -14.45
CA THR A 4 5.78 17.30 -14.41
C THR A 4 6.77 17.63 -13.29
N GLU A 5 7.65 18.61 -13.50
CA GLU A 5 8.57 19.11 -12.47
C GLU A 5 7.79 19.69 -11.28
N ASN A 6 8.27 19.47 -10.05
CA ASN A 6 7.62 19.88 -8.78
C ASN A 6 6.18 19.35 -8.60
N MET A 7 5.87 18.15 -9.10
CA MET A 7 4.54 17.56 -8.97
C MET A 7 4.41 16.69 -7.72
N GLY A 8 3.31 16.89 -6.98
CA GLY A 8 2.85 15.95 -5.96
C GLY A 8 1.85 14.96 -6.55
N GLN A 9 2.13 13.66 -6.48
CA GLN A 9 1.14 12.62 -6.75
C GLN A 9 0.39 12.33 -5.45
N PHE A 10 -0.92 12.53 -5.48
CA PHE A 10 -1.84 12.18 -4.41
C PHE A 10 -2.76 11.07 -4.90
N GLU A 11 -2.70 9.91 -4.27
CA GLU A 11 -3.54 8.78 -4.66
C GLU A 11 -4.25 8.17 -3.46
N ARG A 12 -5.45 7.67 -3.71
CA ARG A 12 -6.26 6.98 -2.72
C ARG A 12 -6.83 5.71 -3.33
N THR A 13 -6.58 4.59 -2.67
CA THR A 13 -7.10 3.28 -3.03
C THR A 13 -8.01 2.78 -1.91
N LEU A 14 -9.24 2.43 -2.25
CA LEU A 14 -10.19 1.75 -1.36
C LEU A 14 -10.51 0.37 -1.94
N ILE A 15 -10.26 -0.69 -1.19
CA ILE A 15 -10.63 -2.07 -1.55
C ILE A 15 -11.59 -2.61 -0.49
N ILE A 16 -12.69 -3.21 -0.94
CA ILE A 16 -13.62 -3.93 -0.09
C ILE A 16 -13.66 -5.37 -0.61
N VAL A 17 -13.20 -6.30 0.22
CA VAL A 17 -13.25 -7.74 -0.06
C VAL A 17 -14.48 -8.30 0.63
N ASP A 18 -15.39 -8.87 -0.16
CA ASP A 18 -16.66 -9.40 0.33
C ASP A 18 -16.48 -10.69 1.16
N GLU A 19 -17.56 -11.14 1.79
CA GLU A 19 -17.57 -12.37 2.59
C GLU A 19 -17.03 -13.57 1.81
N ASP A 20 -16.13 -14.32 2.45
CA ASP A 20 -15.44 -15.49 1.88
C ASP A 20 -14.69 -15.24 0.55
N ALA A 21 -14.54 -13.98 0.13
CA ALA A 21 -13.91 -13.63 -1.13
C ALA A 21 -12.39 -13.53 -1.00
N TYR A 22 -11.70 -13.69 -2.13
CA TYR A 22 -10.25 -13.51 -2.22
C TYR A 22 -9.88 -12.47 -3.27
N VAL A 23 -9.03 -11.52 -2.89
CA VAL A 23 -8.43 -10.53 -3.78
C VAL A 23 -6.92 -10.51 -3.60
N HIS A 24 -6.19 -10.58 -4.72
CA HIS A 24 -4.78 -10.20 -4.79
C HIS A 24 -4.63 -8.96 -5.67
N TYR A 25 -4.33 -7.82 -5.06
CA TYR A 25 -4.05 -6.59 -5.78
C TYR A 25 -2.54 -6.37 -5.85
N VAL A 26 -2.05 -6.05 -7.05
CA VAL A 26 -0.63 -5.78 -7.30
C VAL A 26 -0.49 -4.37 -7.87
N GLU A 27 0.29 -3.56 -7.18
CA GLU A 27 0.62 -2.20 -7.57
C GLU A 27 2.12 -2.11 -7.88
N GLY A 28 2.43 -1.69 -9.11
CA GLY A 28 3.78 -1.38 -9.54
C GLY A 28 3.91 0.12 -9.80
N CYS A 29 4.72 0.81 -9.00
CA CYS A 29 5.05 2.22 -9.23
C CYS A 29 6.50 2.35 -9.69
N THR A 30 6.69 2.75 -10.95
CA THR A 30 7.99 3.09 -11.52
C THR A 30 8.03 4.57 -11.89
N ALA A 31 8.99 5.32 -11.34
CA ALA A 31 9.22 6.71 -11.73
C ALA A 31 10.32 6.79 -12.81
N PRO A 32 10.11 7.52 -13.92
CA PRO A 32 11.20 7.98 -14.79
C PRO A 32 12.19 8.84 -13.98
N ILE A 33 13.48 8.81 -14.36
CA ILE A 33 14.53 9.59 -13.69
C ILE A 33 14.32 11.08 -14.00
N TYR A 34 13.73 11.83 -13.08
CA TYR A 34 13.59 13.30 -13.17
C TYR A 34 14.61 14.00 -12.27
N LYS A 35 15.00 15.23 -12.60
CA LYS A 35 16.02 16.02 -11.87
C LYS A 35 15.44 16.81 -10.68
N SER A 36 14.14 17.08 -10.63
CA SER A 36 13.48 17.88 -9.59
C SER A 36 12.88 17.03 -8.46
N ASP A 37 13.03 17.48 -7.21
CA ASP A 37 12.37 16.84 -6.05
C ASP A 37 10.86 16.64 -6.31
N SER A 38 10.33 15.46 -6.00
CA SER A 38 8.93 15.09 -6.25
C SER A 38 8.31 14.42 -5.03
N LEU A 39 7.01 14.58 -4.83
CA LEU A 39 6.28 13.98 -3.70
C LEU A 39 5.33 12.89 -4.19
N HIS A 40 5.40 11.72 -3.57
CA HIS A 40 4.39 10.68 -3.66
C HIS A 40 3.72 10.54 -2.29
N SER A 41 2.42 10.84 -2.22
CA SER A 41 1.61 10.67 -1.03
C SER A 41 0.40 9.80 -1.34
N ALA A 42 0.35 8.63 -0.70
CA ALA A 42 -0.69 7.64 -0.98
C ALA A 42 -1.42 7.23 0.29
N VAL A 43 -2.73 7.03 0.14
CA VAL A 43 -3.60 6.42 1.16
C VAL A 43 -4.17 5.12 0.61
N VAL A 44 -3.99 4.03 1.35
CA VAL A 44 -4.60 2.74 1.03
C VAL A 44 -5.52 2.33 2.17
N GLU A 45 -6.78 2.08 1.86
CA GLU A 45 -7.79 1.60 2.78
C GLU A 45 -8.33 0.25 2.30
N ILE A 46 -8.34 -0.75 3.18
CA ILE A 46 -8.83 -2.08 2.85
C ILE A 46 -9.81 -2.56 3.92
N ILE A 47 -10.98 -3.04 3.52
CA ILE A 47 -11.94 -3.70 4.39
C ILE A 47 -12.05 -5.15 3.93
N VAL A 48 -11.72 -6.09 4.81
CA VAL A 48 -11.84 -7.52 4.56
C VAL A 48 -12.95 -8.06 5.44
N LYS A 49 -14.09 -8.38 4.81
CA LYS A 49 -15.29 -8.94 5.46
C LYS A 49 -15.05 -10.37 5.97
N PRO A 50 -16.00 -10.96 6.73
CA PRO A 50 -15.80 -12.25 7.38
C PRO A 50 -15.37 -13.35 6.41
N GLY A 51 -14.41 -14.18 6.82
CA GLY A 51 -13.82 -15.24 6.00
C GLY A 51 -13.00 -14.78 4.79
N GLY A 52 -13.07 -13.49 4.42
CA GLY A 52 -12.38 -12.94 3.26
C GLY A 52 -10.86 -12.88 3.42
N ARG A 53 -10.15 -12.83 2.28
CA ARG A 53 -8.70 -12.69 2.23
C ARG A 53 -8.26 -11.63 1.23
N CYS A 54 -7.42 -10.70 1.67
CA CYS A 54 -6.79 -9.72 0.82
C CYS A 54 -5.27 -9.82 0.89
N ARG A 55 -4.63 -9.91 -0.28
CA ARG A 55 -3.20 -9.70 -0.43
C ARG A 55 -2.96 -8.43 -1.23
N TYR A 56 -2.27 -7.48 -0.63
CA TYR A 56 -1.88 -6.23 -1.29
C TYR A 56 -0.38 -6.23 -1.49
N THR A 57 0.06 -6.35 -2.74
CA THR A 57 1.48 -6.36 -3.10
C THR A 57 1.86 -5.03 -3.74
N THR A 58 2.81 -4.33 -3.14
CA THR A 58 3.45 -3.15 -3.72
C THR A 58 4.89 -3.41 -4.07
N ILE A 59 5.25 -3.07 -5.31
CA ILE A 59 6.65 -2.94 -5.73
C ILE A 59 6.84 -1.51 -6.22
N GLN A 60 7.69 -0.77 -5.52
CA GLN A 60 7.99 0.62 -5.83
C GLN A 60 9.47 0.80 -6.12
N ASN A 61 9.79 1.43 -7.25
CA ASN A 61 11.14 1.81 -7.63
C ASN A 61 11.17 3.32 -7.94
N TRP A 62 11.66 4.08 -6.97
CA TRP A 62 11.67 5.54 -7.00
C TRP A 62 13.05 6.09 -7.35
N SER A 63 13.07 7.25 -8.01
CA SER A 63 14.30 8.04 -8.14
C SER A 63 14.72 8.61 -6.77
N ASN A 64 16.01 8.84 -6.57
CA ASN A 64 16.61 9.27 -5.28
C ASN A 64 16.18 10.67 -4.79
N ASN A 65 15.35 11.38 -5.55
CA ASN A 65 14.79 12.69 -5.25
C ASN A 65 13.30 12.66 -4.90
N VAL A 66 12.71 11.45 -4.76
CA VAL A 66 11.29 11.30 -4.39
C VAL A 66 11.12 11.20 -2.88
N TYR A 67 10.19 11.98 -2.33
CA TYR A 67 9.64 11.75 -0.99
C TYR A 67 8.45 10.79 -1.11
N ASN A 68 8.54 9.63 -0.46
CA ASN A 68 7.51 8.58 -0.49
C ASN A 68 6.81 8.49 0.87
N LEU A 69 5.63 9.10 0.99
CA LEU A 69 4.86 9.23 2.24
C LEU A 69 3.53 8.48 2.14
N VAL A 70 3.48 7.25 2.64
CA VAL A 70 2.32 6.36 2.43
C VAL A 70 1.69 5.92 3.74
N THR A 71 0.37 6.08 3.85
CA THR A 71 -0.43 5.54 4.96
C THR A 71 -1.29 4.41 4.45
N LYS A 72 -1.16 3.20 5.03
CA LYS A 72 -1.98 2.05 4.64
C LYS A 72 -2.71 1.52 5.87
N ARG A 73 -4.02 1.30 5.76
CA ARG A 73 -4.84 0.83 6.88
C ARG A 73 -5.85 -0.19 6.39
N ALA A 74 -5.85 -1.36 7.02
CA ALA A 74 -6.82 -2.40 6.77
C ALA A 74 -7.68 -2.66 8.01
N ARG A 75 -8.94 -3.04 7.81
CA ARG A 75 -9.81 -3.66 8.80
C ARG A 75 -10.07 -5.10 8.39
N ALA A 76 -9.73 -6.04 9.26
CA ALA A 76 -10.01 -7.47 9.09
C ALA A 76 -11.13 -7.86 10.07
N GLU A 77 -12.20 -8.44 9.54
CA GLU A 77 -13.34 -8.94 10.31
C GLU A 77 -13.14 -10.43 10.70
N ALA A 78 -14.19 -11.11 11.18
CA ALA A 78 -14.04 -12.45 11.77
C ALA A 78 -13.50 -13.48 10.75
N GLY A 79 -12.46 -14.21 11.12
CA GLY A 79 -11.76 -15.16 10.25
C GLY A 79 -11.03 -14.54 9.05
N ALA A 80 -11.08 -13.22 8.88
CA ALA A 80 -10.51 -12.53 7.73
C ALA A 80 -8.98 -12.50 7.78
N THR A 81 -8.33 -12.51 6.62
CA THR A 81 -6.86 -12.43 6.50
C THR A 81 -6.45 -11.24 5.63
N MET A 82 -5.61 -10.36 6.19
CA MET A 82 -5.00 -9.26 5.46
C MET A 82 -3.49 -9.44 5.35
N GLU A 83 -2.94 -9.36 4.15
CA GLU A 83 -1.51 -9.51 3.88
C GLU A 83 -0.97 -8.27 3.15
N TRP A 84 -0.08 -7.53 3.81
CA TRP A 84 0.70 -6.47 3.19
C TRP A 84 2.03 -7.05 2.71
N VAL A 85 2.29 -7.04 1.40
CA VAL A 85 3.57 -7.44 0.81
C VAL A 85 4.18 -6.25 0.11
N ASP A 86 5.36 -5.83 0.54
CA ASP A 86 5.89 -4.53 0.17
C ASP A 86 7.38 -4.61 -0.18
N GLY A 87 7.76 -4.08 -1.35
CA GLY A 87 9.13 -3.94 -1.80
C GLY A 87 9.37 -2.51 -2.28
N ASN A 88 10.24 -1.77 -1.61
CA ASN A 88 10.55 -0.38 -1.94
C ASN A 88 12.03 -0.25 -2.20
N ILE A 89 12.37 0.42 -3.30
CA ILE A 89 13.76 0.59 -3.73
C ILE A 89 13.94 2.05 -4.17
N GLY A 90 15.01 2.67 -3.72
CA GLY A 90 15.32 4.09 -4.00
C GLY A 90 14.52 5.04 -3.11
N SER A 91 14.23 6.25 -3.61
CA SER A 91 13.68 7.41 -2.89
C SER A 91 14.73 8.23 -2.10
N LYS A 92 14.41 9.50 -1.86
CA LYS A 92 15.16 10.39 -0.96
C LYS A 92 14.84 10.05 0.49
N VAL A 93 13.55 9.89 0.78
CA VAL A 93 12.99 9.53 2.09
C VAL A 93 11.75 8.68 1.85
N THR A 94 11.65 7.55 2.55
CA THR A 94 10.45 6.72 2.59
C THR A 94 9.90 6.66 4.02
N MET A 95 8.62 6.98 4.19
CA MET A 95 7.87 6.79 5.42
C MET A 95 6.58 6.04 5.08
N LYS A 96 6.46 4.80 5.57
CA LYS A 96 5.28 3.97 5.36
C LYS A 96 4.75 3.43 6.67
N TYR A 97 3.44 3.59 6.87
CA TYR A 97 2.75 3.15 8.08
C TYR A 97 1.62 2.15 7.72
N PRO A 98 1.95 0.88 7.41
CA PRO A 98 0.93 -0.16 7.26
C PRO A 98 0.35 -0.55 8.62
N ALA A 99 -0.96 -0.68 8.67
CA ALA A 99 -1.70 -1.14 9.85
C ALA A 99 -2.79 -2.14 9.46
N VAL A 100 -3.02 -3.12 10.34
CA VAL A 100 -4.15 -4.04 10.26
C VAL A 100 -4.91 -3.97 11.58
N TRP A 101 -6.18 -3.56 11.52
CA TRP A 101 -7.11 -3.62 12.62
C TRP A 101 -7.83 -4.97 12.59
N MET A 102 -7.39 -5.89 13.43
CA MET A 102 -7.98 -7.22 13.58
C MET A 102 -9.18 -7.11 14.51
N THR A 103 -10.36 -6.82 13.94
CA THR A 103 -11.57 -6.45 14.69
C THR A 103 -12.54 -7.60 14.95
N GLY A 104 -12.35 -8.75 14.30
CA GLY A 104 -13.16 -9.95 14.50
C GLY A 104 -12.36 -11.12 15.07
N GLU A 105 -13.07 -12.12 15.61
CA GLU A 105 -12.47 -13.34 16.14
C GLU A 105 -11.68 -14.08 15.05
N HIS A 106 -10.51 -14.63 15.40
CA HIS A 106 -9.61 -15.33 14.48
C HIS A 106 -9.11 -14.53 13.26
N ALA A 107 -9.29 -13.20 13.24
CA ALA A 107 -8.71 -12.34 12.22
C ALA A 107 -7.17 -12.41 12.22
N LYS A 108 -6.55 -12.34 11.05
CA LYS A 108 -5.09 -12.42 10.85
C LYS A 108 -4.59 -11.23 10.05
N GLY A 109 -3.45 -10.69 10.46
CA GLY A 109 -2.70 -9.67 9.74
C GLY A 109 -1.26 -10.09 9.53
N GLU A 110 -0.76 -9.98 8.30
CA GLU A 110 0.64 -10.21 7.94
C GLU A 110 1.21 -8.95 7.28
N VAL A 111 2.45 -8.62 7.63
CA VAL A 111 3.22 -7.55 7.00
C VAL A 111 4.60 -8.09 6.65
N LEU A 112 4.88 -8.17 5.36
CA LEU A 112 6.20 -8.43 4.81
C LEU A 112 6.65 -7.19 4.06
N SER A 113 7.76 -6.57 4.48
CA SER A 113 8.29 -5.36 3.84
C SER A 113 9.80 -5.43 3.69
N VAL A 114 10.29 -4.98 2.54
CA VAL A 114 11.69 -4.71 2.23
C VAL A 114 11.78 -3.28 1.71
N ALA A 115 12.72 -2.50 2.23
CA ALA A 115 12.93 -1.09 1.90
C ALA A 115 14.42 -0.75 1.88
#